data_AF-A0A1J3H6C1-F1
#
_entry.id   AF-A0A1J3H6C1-F1
#
_cell.length_a   1.000
_cell.length_b   1.000
_cell.length_c   1.000
_cell.angle_alpha   90.00
_cell.angle_beta   90.00
_cell.angle_gamma   90.00
#
_symmetry.space_group_name_H-M   'P 1'
#
loop_
_entity.id
_entity.type
_entity.pdbx_description
1 polymer ?
#
loop_
_entity_poly.entity_id
_entity_poly.type
_entity_poly.pdbx_seq_one_letter_code
_entity_poly.pdbx_strand_id
1 'polypeptide(L)'
;MVWNYPEISKEDLMKLLRGFVDLLILASGFQSSGVPAHWDAENCRKALQWGLLFENMLRSVNSSDTFGESVRELDEAVSEMKSNPFFPKGLENLSSTSLSKGREFVLEHLMNNSTLTDKQLQAILVAAVESGDGITDVIDVKLCKRQSVVSCVSALESGLKILSNNIEPKESLEKEDKDTALLGRRQQPVELLTWNIWQSKGLSYFMSKRTLRLVSGG
;
A
#
# COMPACT_ATOMS: atom_id res chain seq x y z
N MET A 1 14.93 0.70 -37.41
CA MET A 1 13.89 -0.06 -36.68
C MET A 1 14.13 -1.52 -36.95
N VAL A 2 14.50 -2.27 -35.92
CA VAL A 2 14.71 -3.72 -35.91
C VAL A 2 13.73 -4.34 -34.92
N TRP A 3 12.49 -3.83 -34.88
CA TRP A 3 11.40 -4.56 -34.24
C TRP A 3 11.16 -5.85 -35.02
N ASN A 4 11.33 -6.99 -34.35
CA ASN A 4 11.32 -8.30 -35.00
C ASN A 4 10.42 -9.32 -34.28
N TYR A 5 9.63 -8.88 -33.30
CA TYR A 5 8.64 -9.73 -32.66
C TYR A 5 7.37 -9.85 -33.52
N PRO A 6 6.95 -11.08 -33.89
CA PRO A 6 5.93 -11.28 -34.92
C PRO A 6 4.48 -11.16 -34.43
N GLU A 7 4.21 -11.31 -33.12
CA GLU A 7 2.83 -11.39 -32.63
C GLU A 7 2.18 -10.02 -32.40
N ILE A 8 2.97 -8.97 -32.21
CA ILE A 8 2.46 -7.61 -32.01
C ILE A 8 3.42 -6.58 -32.59
N SER A 9 2.86 -5.52 -33.19
CA SER A 9 3.64 -4.37 -33.65
C SER A 9 4.18 -3.57 -32.45
N LYS A 10 5.27 -2.84 -32.65
CA LYS A 10 5.80 -1.94 -31.62
C LYS A 10 4.76 -0.90 -31.21
N GLU A 11 4.03 -0.34 -32.17
CA GLU A 11 3.03 0.69 -31.95
C GLU A 11 1.88 0.19 -31.08
N ASP A 12 1.37 -1.03 -31.35
CA ASP A 12 0.28 -1.62 -30.59
C ASP A 12 0.75 -2.07 -29.19
N LEU A 13 1.98 -2.58 -29.08
CA LEU A 13 2.57 -2.87 -27.77
C LEU A 13 2.65 -1.61 -26.91
N MET A 14 3.06 -0.48 -27.48
CA MET A 14 3.13 0.78 -26.74
C MET A 14 1.74 1.33 -26.36
N LYS A 15 0.69 1.03 -27.14
CA LYS A 15 -0.70 1.33 -26.74
C LYS A 15 -1.12 0.49 -25.53
N LEU A 16 -0.84 -0.82 -25.56
CA LEU A 16 -1.09 -1.70 -24.42
C LEU A 16 -0.30 -1.25 -23.18
N LEU A 17 0.98 -0.90 -23.34
CA LEU A 17 1.80 -0.44 -22.22
C LEU A 17 1.24 0.84 -21.60
N ARG A 18 0.76 1.79 -22.40
CA ARG A 18 0.09 3.00 -21.88
C ARG A 18 -1.17 2.66 -21.09
N GLY A 19 -2.03 1.80 -21.62
CA GLY A 19 -3.21 1.33 -20.89
C GLY A 19 -2.85 0.59 -19.59
N PHE A 20 -1.73 -0.12 -19.58
CA PHE A 20 -1.23 -0.81 -18.39
C PHE A 20 -0.75 0.19 -17.33
N VAL A 21 -0.01 1.22 -17.75
CA VAL A 21 0.39 2.33 -16.88
C VAL A 21 -0.84 3.01 -16.28
N ASP A 22 -1.86 3.32 -17.08
CA ASP A 22 -3.10 3.91 -16.60
C ASP A 22 -3.79 3.00 -15.55
N LEU A 23 -3.83 1.69 -15.81
CA LEU A 23 -4.35 0.71 -14.88
C LEU A 23 -3.57 0.68 -13.55
N LEU A 24 -2.24 0.78 -13.58
CA LEU A 24 -1.40 0.82 -12.39
C LEU A 24 -1.56 2.13 -11.60
N ILE A 25 -1.78 3.25 -12.29
CA ILE A 25 -2.13 4.52 -11.64
C ILE A 25 -3.45 4.34 -10.88
N LEU A 26 -4.47 3.72 -11.48
CA LEU A 26 -5.73 3.44 -10.81
C LEU A 26 -5.55 2.48 -9.62
N ALA A 27 -4.64 1.50 -9.73
CA ALA A 27 -4.34 0.55 -8.66
C ALA A 27 -3.77 1.26 -7.42
N SER A 28 -3.06 2.38 -7.61
CA SER A 28 -2.52 3.19 -6.51
C SER A 28 -3.59 3.89 -5.65
N GLY A 29 -4.85 3.92 -6.09
CA GLY A 29 -6.00 4.10 -5.20
C GLY A 29 -7.05 5.14 -5.59
N PHE A 30 -6.76 6.02 -6.54
CA PHE A 30 -7.71 7.05 -6.96
C PHE A 30 -7.85 7.10 -8.48
N GLN A 31 -9.09 7.31 -8.93
CA GLN A 31 -9.39 7.64 -10.31
C GLN A 31 -9.05 9.10 -10.59
N SER A 32 -8.92 9.48 -11.86
CA SER A 32 -8.71 10.88 -12.27
C SER A 32 -9.82 11.83 -11.81
N SER A 33 -11.00 11.29 -11.48
CA SER A 33 -12.14 12.01 -10.88
C SER A 33 -11.97 12.32 -9.38
N GLY A 34 -10.92 11.80 -8.74
CA GLY A 34 -10.71 11.89 -7.29
C GLY A 34 -11.52 10.88 -6.46
N VAL A 35 -12.32 10.03 -7.10
CA VAL A 35 -13.07 8.95 -6.45
C VAL A 35 -12.13 7.77 -6.18
N PRO A 36 -12.26 7.06 -5.04
CA PRO A 36 -11.51 5.84 -4.82
C PRO A 36 -11.72 4.83 -5.96
N ALA A 37 -10.64 4.27 -6.47
CA ALA A 37 -10.74 3.26 -7.51
C ALA A 37 -11.47 2.02 -6.97
N HIS A 38 -12.50 1.58 -7.71
CA HIS A 38 -13.26 0.39 -7.36
C HIS A 38 -12.49 -0.85 -7.80
N TRP A 39 -12.05 -1.66 -6.82
CA TRP A 39 -11.30 -2.89 -7.01
C TRP A 39 -12.07 -4.05 -6.38
N ASP A 40 -12.90 -4.69 -7.18
CA ASP A 40 -13.53 -5.98 -6.88
C ASP A 40 -12.67 -7.12 -7.43
N ALA A 41 -13.03 -8.37 -7.11
CA ALA A 41 -12.25 -9.54 -7.50
C ALA A 41 -12.10 -9.63 -9.03
N GLU A 42 -13.15 -9.26 -9.77
CA GLU A 42 -13.17 -9.31 -11.23
C GLU A 42 -12.23 -8.28 -11.86
N ASN A 43 -12.21 -7.04 -11.37
CA ASN A 43 -11.29 -6.02 -11.86
C ASN A 43 -9.85 -6.30 -11.44
N CYS A 44 -9.63 -6.84 -10.23
CA CYS A 44 -8.31 -7.32 -9.81
C CYS A 44 -7.81 -8.45 -10.72
N ARG A 45 -8.68 -9.40 -11.08
CA ARG A 45 -8.35 -10.50 -11.99
C ARG A 45 -7.99 -9.99 -13.37
N LYS A 46 -8.73 -9.02 -13.92
CA LYS A 46 -8.38 -8.35 -15.18
C LYS A 46 -7.02 -7.66 -15.10
N ALA A 47 -6.73 -6.94 -14.01
CA ALA A 47 -5.43 -6.31 -13.80
C ALA A 47 -4.29 -7.36 -13.80
N LEU A 48 -4.49 -8.48 -13.12
CA LEU A 48 -3.53 -9.58 -13.11
C LEU A 48 -3.37 -10.24 -14.49
N GLN A 49 -4.44 -10.35 -15.28
CA GLN A 49 -4.36 -10.84 -16.66
C GLN A 49 -3.53 -9.93 -17.56
N TRP A 50 -3.60 -8.61 -17.36
CA TRP A 50 -2.71 -7.68 -18.06
C TRP A 50 -1.25 -7.94 -17.69
N GLY A 51 -0.95 -8.10 -16.39
CA GLY A 51 0.39 -8.48 -15.93
C GLY A 51 0.86 -9.79 -16.57
N LEU A 52 0.01 -10.82 -16.58
CA LEU A 52 0.32 -12.13 -17.17
C LEU A 52 0.58 -12.07 -18.68
N LEU A 53 -0.12 -11.19 -19.41
CA LEU A 53 0.11 -10.97 -20.84
C LEU A 53 1.54 -10.50 -21.10
N PHE A 54 2.02 -9.52 -20.32
CA PHE A 54 3.41 -9.04 -20.44
C PHE A 54 4.43 -10.10 -20.01
N GLU A 55 4.14 -10.86 -18.94
CA GLU A 55 5.01 -11.97 -18.50
C GLU A 55 5.18 -13.01 -19.62
N ASN A 56 4.07 -13.42 -20.25
CA ASN A 56 4.11 -14.43 -21.31
C ASN A 56 4.80 -13.92 -22.57
N MET A 57 4.54 -12.67 -22.97
CA MET A 57 5.19 -12.06 -24.13
C MET A 57 6.70 -11.88 -23.90
N LEU A 58 7.12 -11.40 -22.73
CA LEU A 58 8.56 -11.27 -22.47
C LEU A 58 9.24 -12.61 -22.24
N ARG A 59 8.52 -13.62 -21.76
CA ARG A 59 9.02 -14.99 -21.71
C ARG A 59 9.26 -15.54 -23.11
N SER A 60 8.33 -15.36 -24.05
CA SER A 60 8.51 -15.82 -25.43
C SER A 60 9.67 -15.09 -26.11
N VAL A 61 9.76 -13.77 -25.92
CA VAL A 61 10.85 -12.93 -26.46
C VAL A 61 12.21 -13.36 -25.89
N ASN A 62 12.33 -13.52 -24.57
CA ASN A 62 13.60 -13.88 -23.92
C ASN A 62 14.02 -15.34 -24.18
N SER A 63 13.07 -16.22 -24.54
CA SER A 63 13.38 -17.61 -24.88
C SER A 63 14.04 -17.80 -26.24
N SER A 64 14.05 -16.75 -27.09
CA SER A 64 14.63 -16.79 -28.42
C SER A 64 15.74 -15.75 -28.56
N ASP A 65 16.94 -16.20 -28.90
CA ASP A 65 18.09 -15.34 -29.19
C ASP A 65 17.83 -14.37 -30.36
N THR A 66 16.81 -14.65 -31.17
CA THR A 66 16.42 -13.82 -32.32
C THR A 66 15.79 -12.49 -31.92
N PHE A 67 15.15 -12.39 -30.75
CA PHE A 67 14.31 -11.22 -30.42
C PHE A 67 14.97 -10.24 -29.43
N GLY A 68 16.27 -10.40 -29.14
CA GLY A 68 17.00 -9.51 -28.21
C GLY A 68 16.92 -8.02 -28.61
N GLU A 69 16.92 -7.73 -29.91
CA GLU A 69 16.74 -6.36 -30.41
C GLU A 69 15.35 -5.77 -30.09
N SER A 70 14.30 -6.60 -30.08
CA SER A 70 12.95 -6.14 -29.68
C SER A 70 12.86 -5.79 -28.20
N VAL A 71 13.57 -6.53 -27.32
CA VAL A 71 13.65 -6.18 -25.88
C VAL A 71 14.36 -4.84 -25.71
N ARG A 72 15.48 -4.64 -26.41
CA ARG A 72 16.24 -3.39 -26.37
C ARG A 72 15.40 -2.22 -26.88
N GLU A 73 14.71 -2.38 -28.00
CA GLU A 73 13.81 -1.35 -28.53
C GLU A 73 12.62 -1.07 -27.59
N LEU A 74 12.12 -2.07 -26.86
CA LEU A 74 11.10 -1.88 -25.83
C LEU A 74 11.63 -1.05 -24.67
N ASP A 75 12.81 -1.36 -24.13
CA ASP A 75 13.42 -0.60 -23.05
C ASP A 75 13.75 0.84 -23.45
N GLU A 76 14.22 1.06 -24.68
CA GLU A 76 14.43 2.40 -25.25
C GLU A 76 13.10 3.17 -25.31
N ALA A 77 12.02 2.55 -25.80
CA ALA A 77 10.70 3.18 -25.89
C ALA A 77 10.08 3.45 -24.50
N VAL A 78 10.31 2.56 -23.52
CA VAL A 78 9.92 2.78 -22.12
C VAL A 78 10.69 3.95 -21.53
N SER A 79 11.99 4.04 -21.79
CA SER A 79 12.84 5.16 -21.34
C SER A 79 12.38 6.49 -21.94
N GLU A 80 12.05 6.52 -23.23
CA GLU A 80 11.47 7.68 -23.89
C GLU A 80 10.13 8.08 -23.25
N MET A 81 9.24 7.11 -22.97
CA MET A 81 7.97 7.37 -22.30
C MET A 81 8.16 7.95 -20.89
N LYS A 82 9.16 7.47 -20.14
CA LYS A 82 9.53 7.95 -18.81
C LYS A 82 10.12 9.35 -18.82
N SER A 83 10.69 9.80 -19.93
CA SER A 83 11.22 11.17 -20.06
C SER A 83 10.13 12.24 -20.02
N ASN A 84 8.86 11.86 -20.18
CA ASN A 84 7.73 12.77 -20.06
C ASN A 84 7.63 13.32 -18.61
N PRO A 85 7.60 14.65 -18.40
CA PRO A 85 7.46 15.24 -17.08
C PRO A 85 6.22 14.81 -16.29
N PHE A 86 5.17 14.36 -16.99
CA PHE A 86 3.92 13.88 -16.40
C PHE A 86 3.91 12.38 -16.12
N PHE A 87 5.01 11.66 -16.38
CA PHE A 87 5.10 10.24 -16.12
C PHE A 87 5.02 9.97 -14.60
N PRO A 88 4.27 8.95 -14.14
CA PRO A 88 4.11 8.68 -12.71
C PRO A 88 5.44 8.31 -12.05
N LYS A 89 5.86 9.08 -11.03
CA LYS A 89 7.08 8.79 -10.26
C LYS A 89 7.06 7.42 -9.56
N GLY A 90 5.87 6.93 -9.22
CA GLY A 90 5.71 5.58 -8.67
C GLY A 90 6.08 4.45 -9.64
N LEU A 91 6.23 4.75 -10.92
CA LEU A 91 6.57 3.81 -11.99
C LEU A 91 7.98 4.04 -12.55
N GLU A 92 8.86 4.71 -11.81
CA GLU A 92 10.26 4.95 -12.22
C GLU A 92 11.04 3.66 -12.51
N ASN A 93 10.64 2.54 -11.90
CA ASN A 93 11.27 1.23 -12.11
C ASN A 93 10.69 0.45 -13.32
N LEU A 94 9.78 1.04 -14.09
CA LEU A 94 9.21 0.40 -15.27
C LEU A 94 10.30 0.18 -16.34
N SER A 95 10.37 -1.07 -16.82
CA SER A 95 11.33 -1.64 -17.77
C SER A 95 10.83 -3.02 -18.26
N SER A 96 11.50 -3.61 -19.25
CA SER A 96 11.31 -5.00 -19.66
C SER A 96 11.46 -5.99 -18.49
N THR A 97 12.40 -5.76 -17.57
CA THR A 97 12.61 -6.60 -16.38
C THR A 97 11.48 -6.49 -15.37
N SER A 98 10.83 -5.34 -15.25
CA SER A 98 9.63 -5.19 -14.41
C SER A 98 8.40 -5.84 -15.07
N LEU A 99 8.28 -5.73 -16.39
CA LEU A 99 7.17 -6.28 -17.17
C LEU A 99 7.23 -7.82 -17.25
N SER A 100 8.43 -8.42 -17.20
CA SER A 100 8.59 -9.87 -17.11
C SER A 100 8.12 -10.45 -15.76
N LYS A 101 7.84 -9.58 -14.80
CA LYS A 101 7.22 -9.84 -13.49
C LYS A 101 5.90 -9.07 -13.35
N GLY A 102 5.15 -8.96 -14.44
CA GLY A 102 3.97 -8.09 -14.54
C GLY A 102 2.90 -8.34 -13.46
N ARG A 103 2.63 -9.60 -13.07
CA ARG A 103 1.66 -9.90 -12.01
C ARG A 103 2.17 -9.47 -10.63
N GLU A 104 3.44 -9.71 -10.33
CA GLU A 104 4.10 -9.19 -9.11
C GLU A 104 3.95 -7.66 -9.07
N PHE A 105 4.26 -6.98 -10.17
CA PHE A 105 4.16 -5.52 -10.27
C PHE A 105 2.73 -4.98 -10.06
N VAL A 106 1.72 -5.63 -10.61
CA VAL A 106 0.30 -5.28 -10.37
C VAL A 106 -0.07 -5.45 -8.91
N LEU A 107 0.30 -6.57 -8.29
CA LEU A 107 0.04 -6.81 -6.87
C LEU A 107 0.72 -5.80 -5.99
N GLU A 108 1.96 -5.42 -6.30
CA GLU A 108 2.65 -4.37 -5.56
C GLU A 108 1.85 -3.07 -5.56
N HIS A 109 1.28 -2.66 -6.70
CA HIS A 109 0.51 -1.42 -6.78
C HIS A 109 -0.83 -1.51 -6.06
N LEU A 110 -1.55 -2.62 -6.20
CA LEU A 110 -2.82 -2.86 -5.50
C LEU A 110 -2.60 -2.93 -3.97
N MET A 111 -1.50 -3.58 -3.54
CA MET A 111 -1.18 -3.80 -2.14
C MET A 111 -0.31 -2.69 -1.53
N ASN A 112 0.27 -1.75 -2.25
CA ASN A 112 0.97 -0.62 -1.60
C ASN A 112 0.00 0.55 -1.28
N ASN A 113 -1.29 0.38 -1.58
CA ASN A 113 -2.31 1.36 -1.26
C ASN A 113 -2.57 1.46 0.26
N SER A 114 -2.20 2.61 0.85
CA SER A 114 -2.38 2.91 2.27
C SER A 114 -3.84 3.03 2.74
N THR A 115 -4.79 3.14 1.80
CA THR A 115 -6.23 3.26 2.06
C THR A 115 -7.01 2.00 1.68
N LEU A 116 -6.33 0.88 1.50
CA LEU A 116 -6.95 -0.39 1.15
C LEU A 116 -7.92 -0.86 2.25
N THR A 117 -9.19 -1.10 1.88
CA THR A 117 -10.20 -1.64 2.79
C THR A 117 -10.12 -3.17 2.88
N ASP A 118 -10.64 -3.77 3.95
CA ASP A 118 -10.67 -5.24 4.12
C ASP A 118 -11.37 -5.94 2.96
N LYS A 119 -12.46 -5.35 2.43
CA LYS A 119 -13.18 -5.89 1.27
C LYS A 119 -12.32 -5.88 0.00
N GLN A 120 -11.55 -4.82 -0.22
CA GLN A 120 -10.63 -4.74 -1.36
C GLN A 120 -9.44 -5.69 -1.18
N LEU A 121 -8.91 -5.82 0.04
CA LEU A 121 -7.87 -6.80 0.34
C LEU A 121 -8.36 -8.22 0.05
N GLN A 122 -9.57 -8.56 0.49
CA GLN A 122 -10.18 -9.86 0.19
C GLN A 122 -10.35 -10.07 -1.32
N ALA A 123 -10.83 -9.06 -2.06
CA ALA A 123 -10.97 -9.11 -3.50
C ALA A 123 -9.63 -9.36 -4.22
N ILE A 124 -8.56 -8.68 -3.80
CA ILE A 124 -7.21 -8.86 -4.34
C ILE A 124 -6.73 -10.29 -4.07
N LEU A 125 -6.91 -10.81 -2.85
CA LEU A 125 -6.46 -12.15 -2.49
C LEU A 125 -7.19 -13.24 -3.28
N VAL A 126 -8.52 -13.11 -3.44
CA VAL A 126 -9.31 -14.03 -4.26
C VAL A 126 -8.80 -14.03 -5.70
N ALA A 127 -8.69 -12.85 -6.31
CA ALA A 127 -8.21 -12.72 -7.69
C ALA A 127 -6.81 -13.28 -7.87
N ALA A 128 -5.93 -13.12 -6.88
CA ALA A 128 -4.56 -13.58 -6.94
C ALA A 128 -4.45 -15.11 -6.81
N VAL A 129 -5.21 -15.73 -5.91
CA VAL A 129 -5.30 -17.20 -5.80
C VAL A 129 -5.84 -17.81 -7.10
N GLU A 130 -6.86 -17.18 -7.69
CA GLU A 130 -7.45 -17.64 -8.97
C GLU A 130 -6.50 -17.45 -10.17
N SER A 131 -5.52 -16.55 -10.07
CA SER A 131 -4.58 -16.24 -11.16
C SER A 131 -3.42 -17.25 -11.28
N GLY A 132 -3.34 -18.26 -10.41
CA GLY A 132 -2.42 -19.39 -10.49
C GLY A 132 -1.05 -19.20 -9.84
N ASP A 133 -0.29 -20.30 -9.71
CA ASP A 133 1.00 -20.36 -9.02
C ASP A 133 2.05 -19.42 -9.65
N GLY A 134 2.74 -18.66 -8.81
CA GLY A 134 3.79 -17.72 -9.23
C GLY A 134 3.68 -16.30 -8.64
N ILE A 135 2.68 -16.05 -7.81
CA ILE A 135 2.52 -14.78 -7.08
C ILE A 135 2.23 -14.95 -5.59
N THR A 136 2.10 -16.18 -5.10
CA THR A 136 1.75 -16.50 -3.71
C THR A 136 2.81 -16.01 -2.72
N ASP A 137 4.08 -16.15 -3.07
CA ASP A 137 5.23 -15.66 -2.31
C ASP A 137 5.22 -14.13 -2.16
N VAL A 138 4.89 -13.41 -3.24
CA VAL A 138 4.73 -11.94 -3.22
C VAL A 138 3.60 -11.54 -2.28
N ILE A 139 2.46 -12.24 -2.35
CA ILE A 139 1.31 -12.00 -1.49
C ILE A 139 1.67 -12.25 -0.03
N ASP A 140 2.32 -13.37 0.28
CA ASP A 140 2.73 -13.75 1.63
C ASP A 140 3.61 -12.66 2.25
N VAL A 141 4.65 -12.20 1.53
CA VAL A 141 5.53 -11.13 2.00
C VAL A 141 4.74 -9.84 2.27
N LYS A 142 3.83 -9.45 1.37
CA LYS A 142 3.04 -8.21 1.52
C LYS A 142 2.01 -8.32 2.65
N LEU A 143 1.40 -9.49 2.85
CA LEU A 143 0.50 -9.78 3.96
C LEU A 143 1.25 -9.75 5.30
N CYS A 144 2.43 -10.35 5.39
CA CYS A 144 3.26 -10.33 6.60
C CYS A 144 3.62 -8.89 6.99
N LYS A 145 3.99 -8.05 6.02
CA LYS A 145 4.26 -6.62 6.26
C LYS A 145 3.05 -5.90 6.83
N ARG A 146 1.85 -6.12 6.27
CA ARG A 146 0.60 -5.54 6.80
C ARG A 146 0.28 -6.04 8.21
N GLN A 147 0.38 -7.35 8.43
CA GLN A 147 0.09 -7.97 9.71
C GLN A 147 1.02 -7.44 10.81
N SER A 148 2.29 -7.20 10.50
CA SER A 148 3.25 -6.58 11.41
C SER A 148 2.80 -5.19 11.85
N VAL A 149 2.37 -4.35 10.91
CA VAL A 149 1.83 -3.01 11.22
C VAL A 149 0.57 -3.10 12.09
N VAL A 150 -0.37 -3.97 11.73
CA VAL A 150 -1.61 -4.18 12.51
C VAL A 150 -1.30 -4.65 13.93
N SER A 151 -0.38 -5.59 14.10
CA SER A 151 0.02 -6.10 15.41
C SER A 151 0.67 -5.02 16.27
N CYS A 152 1.54 -4.17 15.69
CA CYS A 152 2.12 -3.03 16.39
C CYS A 152 1.05 -2.01 16.84
N VAL A 153 0.08 -1.71 15.98
CA VAL A 153 -1.04 -0.82 16.33
C VAL A 153 -1.86 -1.42 17.48
N SER A 154 -2.24 -2.70 17.40
CA SER A 154 -2.98 -3.36 18.48
C SER A 154 -2.20 -3.44 19.79
N ALA A 155 -0.87 -3.62 19.74
CA ALA A 155 -0.01 -3.58 20.92
C ALA A 155 0.02 -2.18 21.55
N LEU A 156 0.12 -1.12 20.72
CA LEU A 156 0.04 0.28 21.18
C LEU A 156 -1.32 0.59 21.80
N GLU A 157 -2.42 0.19 21.16
CA GLU A 157 -3.79 0.35 21.68
C GLU A 157 -3.96 -0.38 23.01
N SER A 158 -3.41 -1.60 23.13
CA SER A 158 -3.45 -2.39 24.36
C SER A 158 -2.65 -1.71 25.48
N GLY A 159 -1.44 -1.26 25.20
CA GLY A 159 -0.61 -0.52 26.17
C GLY A 159 -1.28 0.77 26.63
N LEU A 160 -1.89 1.50 25.69
CA LEU A 160 -2.65 2.71 26.00
C LEU A 160 -3.86 2.42 26.89
N LYS A 161 -4.59 1.34 26.62
CA LYS A 161 -5.73 0.90 27.44
C LYS A 161 -5.29 0.55 28.86
N ILE A 162 -4.16 -0.13 29.02
CA ILE A 162 -3.57 -0.43 30.34
C ILE A 162 -3.22 0.87 31.07
N LEU A 163 -2.54 1.81 30.41
CA LEU A 163 -2.20 3.10 31.01
C LEU A 163 -3.45 3.88 31.42
N SER A 164 -4.47 3.93 30.56
CA SER A 164 -5.76 4.59 30.85
C SER A 164 -6.41 4.03 32.11
N ASN A 165 -6.48 2.69 32.23
CA ASN A 165 -7.09 2.02 33.38
C ASN A 165 -6.32 2.20 34.69
N ASN A 166 -5.03 2.52 34.64
CA ASN A 166 -4.21 2.77 35.84
C ASN A 166 -4.12 4.27 36.20
N ILE A 167 -4.57 5.16 35.32
CA ILE A 167 -4.65 6.60 35.54
C ILE A 167 -6.06 6.99 36.04
N GLU A 168 -7.09 6.17 35.79
CA GLU A 168 -8.37 6.31 36.50
C GLU A 168 -8.12 6.17 38.02
N PRO A 169 -8.51 7.17 38.83
CA PRO A 169 -8.28 7.11 40.27
C PRO A 169 -9.00 5.88 40.83
N LYS A 170 -8.28 5.03 41.57
CA LYS A 170 -8.91 4.02 42.42
C LYS A 170 -9.68 4.73 43.54
N GLU A 171 -10.87 5.23 43.24
CA GLU A 171 -11.82 5.68 44.25
C GLU A 171 -12.56 4.46 44.82
N SER A 172 -11.99 3.88 45.88
CA SER A 172 -12.65 3.04 46.89
C SER A 172 -11.59 2.64 47.93
N LEU A 173 -11.72 2.80 49.25
CA LEU A 173 -12.86 2.95 50.15
C LEU A 173 -12.39 3.57 51.50
N GLU A 174 -13.30 4.36 52.11
CA GLU A 174 -13.64 4.46 53.55
C GLU A 174 -12.58 4.87 54.62
N LYS A 175 -12.76 6.04 55.26
CA LYS A 175 -13.58 6.28 56.48
C LYS A 175 -13.48 7.74 56.98
N GLU A 176 -14.55 8.18 57.65
CA GLU A 176 -14.80 9.49 58.31
C GLU A 176 -13.66 9.97 59.23
N ASP A 177 -13.41 11.28 59.30
CA ASP A 177 -13.93 12.11 60.39
C ASP A 177 -13.80 13.63 60.10
N LYS A 178 -14.71 14.39 60.68
CA LYS A 178 -14.78 15.86 60.62
C LYS A 178 -13.71 16.48 61.52
N ASP A 179 -12.96 17.45 61.02
CA ASP A 179 -13.12 18.87 61.41
C ASP A 179 -11.96 19.77 60.95
N THR A 180 -12.41 20.92 60.40
CA THR A 180 -11.86 22.27 60.53
C THR A 180 -10.43 22.60 60.05
N ALA A 181 -10.44 23.37 58.95
CA ALA A 181 -9.54 24.47 58.60
C ALA A 181 -8.05 24.16 58.40
N LEU A 182 -7.65 24.05 57.13
CA LEU A 182 -6.66 24.98 56.57
C LEU A 182 -6.69 24.88 55.03
N LEU A 183 -6.89 26.04 54.40
CA LEU A 183 -6.63 26.29 52.99
C LEU A 183 -5.18 25.86 52.67
N GLY A 184 -5.05 24.69 52.05
CA GLY A 184 -3.78 24.14 51.62
C GLY A 184 -3.93 23.39 50.30
N ARG A 185 -4.36 24.12 49.26
CA ARG A 185 -4.09 23.81 47.85
C ARG A 185 -4.36 22.35 47.46
N ARG A 186 -5.62 21.99 47.19
CA ARG A 186 -5.94 20.79 46.38
C ARG A 186 -5.30 20.95 45.00
N GLN A 187 -4.13 20.35 44.81
CA GLN A 187 -3.62 20.02 43.49
C GLN A 187 -4.25 18.69 43.08
N GLN A 188 -5.40 18.76 42.41
CA GLN A 188 -5.93 17.68 41.59
C GLN A 188 -6.72 18.32 40.44
N PRO A 189 -6.61 17.89 39.17
CA PRO A 189 -5.59 17.07 38.54
C PRO A 189 -5.09 17.78 37.25
N VAL A 190 -4.15 18.72 37.41
CA VAL A 190 -3.49 19.32 36.23
C VAL A 190 -2.81 18.22 35.41
N GLU A 191 -2.33 17.16 36.03
CA GLU A 191 -1.76 15.99 35.35
C GLU A 191 -2.76 15.21 34.48
N LEU A 192 -4.03 15.10 34.86
CA LEU A 192 -5.01 14.27 34.14
C LEU A 192 -5.59 15.02 32.92
N LEU A 193 -5.80 16.34 33.04
CA LEU A 193 -6.10 17.20 31.89
C LEU A 193 -4.91 17.33 30.95
N THR A 194 -3.69 17.49 31.49
CA THR A 194 -2.47 17.54 30.67
C THR A 194 -2.24 16.20 29.99
N TRP A 195 -2.46 15.08 30.68
CA TRP A 195 -2.42 13.73 30.12
C TRP A 195 -3.45 13.56 29.02
N ASN A 196 -4.71 13.93 29.23
CA ASN A 196 -5.76 13.83 28.20
C ASN A 196 -5.46 14.73 26.99
N ILE A 197 -4.87 15.91 27.20
CA ILE A 197 -4.42 16.80 26.11
C ILE A 197 -3.22 16.21 25.38
N TRP A 198 -2.26 15.60 26.09
CA TRP A 198 -1.12 14.91 25.51
C TRP A 198 -1.51 13.61 24.81
N GLN A 199 -2.50 12.89 25.32
CA GLN A 199 -3.05 11.68 24.73
C GLN A 199 -3.85 12.03 23.48
N SER A 200 -4.71 13.07 23.55
CA SER A 200 -5.45 13.60 22.40
C SER A 200 -4.52 14.13 21.31
N LYS A 201 -3.56 15.00 21.65
CA LYS A 201 -2.62 15.58 20.68
C LYS A 201 -1.58 14.57 20.23
N GLY A 202 -1.10 13.72 21.12
CA GLY A 202 -0.12 12.67 20.85
C GLY A 202 -0.70 11.58 19.97
N LEU A 203 -1.90 11.05 20.27
CA LEU A 203 -2.59 10.10 19.39
C LEU A 203 -3.01 10.76 18.08
N SER A 204 -3.55 11.98 18.11
CA SER A 204 -3.89 12.69 16.86
C SER A 204 -2.66 12.96 16.00
N TYR A 205 -1.49 13.15 16.61
CA TYR A 205 -0.22 13.32 15.91
C TYR A 205 0.30 11.98 15.39
N PHE A 206 0.31 10.91 16.21
CA PHE A 206 0.77 9.57 15.84
C PHE A 206 -0.11 8.92 14.77
N MET A 207 -1.42 9.10 14.89
CA MET A 207 -2.45 8.63 13.93
C MET A 207 -2.62 9.59 12.75
N SER A 208 -1.94 10.74 12.74
CA SER A 208 -1.95 11.60 11.56
C SER A 208 -1.32 10.83 10.40
N LYS A 209 -1.93 10.89 9.21
CA LYS A 209 -1.43 10.22 7.99
C LYS A 209 0.03 10.54 7.68
N ARG A 210 0.56 11.67 8.19
CA ARG A 210 1.94 12.10 8.03
C ARG A 210 2.90 11.32 8.92
N THR A 211 2.54 11.08 10.17
CA THR A 211 3.39 10.36 11.14
C THR A 211 3.36 8.87 10.90
N LEU A 212 2.21 8.32 10.52
CA LEU A 212 2.12 6.92 10.06
C LEU A 212 3.05 6.64 8.87
N ARG A 213 3.16 7.55 7.89
CA ARG A 213 4.11 7.42 6.76
C ARG A 213 5.58 7.48 7.19
N LEU A 214 5.91 8.40 8.10
CA LEU A 214 7.28 8.58 8.61
C LEU A 214 7.74 7.36 9.44
N VAL A 215 6.84 6.77 10.23
CA VAL A 215 7.14 5.63 11.09
C VAL A 215 7.07 4.31 10.30
N SER A 216 6.25 4.21 9.25
CA SER A 216 6.18 3.03 8.39
C SER A 216 7.27 2.94 7.32
N GLY A 217 8.20 3.91 7.28
CA GLY A 217 9.32 3.91 6.32
C GLY A 217 8.91 4.08 4.86
N GLY A 218 7.90 4.93 4.59
CA GLY A 218 7.53 5.34 3.23
C GLY A 218 8.33 6.54 2.74
#